data_AF-A0A7C1UWL4-F1
#
_entry.id   AF-A0A7C1UWL4-F1
#
_cell.length_a   1.000
_cell.length_b   1.000
_cell.length_c   1.000
_cell.angle_alpha   90.00
_cell.angle_beta   90.00
_cell.angle_gamma   90.00
#
_symmetry.space_group_name_H-M   'P 1'
#
loop_
_entity.id
_entity.type
_entity.pdbx_description
1 polymer ?
#
loop_
_entity_poly.entity_id
_entity_poly.type
_entity_poly.pdbx_seq_one_letter_code
_entity_poly.pdbx_strand_id
1 'polypeptide(L)'
;MTKNILAVAFLAVAFASCSNDDDNTPAEPILTETVSNLYAPQTGGQGEPVGGEFAKFDFETGTITTSDTDWDIAFRGTTIAINGGAETGTADEPIRNGDVGVAIVTGTLAAVITADGLSFNQDADAAFAIATGSDNGWYNYAGPPSHVITPIPGKIFVIRTTEGNYAKVEIISYYENAPAEPDAFADATPYFTFNYVYNPNTGETSFE
;
A
#
# COMPACT_ATOMS: atom_id res chain seq x y z
N MET A 1 -50.86 9.41 60.78
CA MET A 1 -49.60 9.87 60.15
C MET A 1 -49.06 8.74 59.29
N THR A 2 -49.27 8.80 57.97
CA THR A 2 -48.49 8.02 57.01
C THR A 2 -48.60 8.74 55.67
N LYS A 3 -47.49 9.31 55.20
CA LYS A 3 -47.38 10.05 53.93
C LYS A 3 -47.12 9.02 52.82
N ASN A 4 -48.01 8.94 51.84
CA ASN A 4 -47.72 8.34 50.54
C ASN A 4 -47.06 9.40 49.65
N ILE A 5 -45.80 9.20 49.29
CA ILE A 5 -45.10 10.02 48.29
C ILE A 5 -45.07 9.21 47.00
N LEU A 6 -45.86 9.63 46.01
CA LEU A 6 -45.76 9.17 44.63
C LEU A 6 -44.52 9.84 44.01
N ALA A 7 -43.52 9.06 43.64
CA ALA A 7 -42.38 9.54 42.86
C ALA A 7 -42.71 9.37 41.36
N VAL A 8 -42.85 10.49 40.65
CA VAL A 8 -42.94 10.52 39.19
C VAL A 8 -41.52 10.63 38.65
N ALA A 9 -41.06 9.61 37.93
CA ALA A 9 -39.79 9.63 37.22
C ALA A 9 -39.95 10.42 35.90
N PHE A 10 -39.26 11.54 35.77
CA PHE A 10 -39.12 12.26 34.51
C PHE A 10 -37.95 11.65 33.72
N LEU A 11 -38.26 11.04 32.58
CA LEU A 11 -37.29 10.54 31.62
C LEU A 11 -36.82 11.71 30.74
N ALA A 12 -35.57 12.13 30.90
CA ALA A 12 -34.94 13.10 30.01
C ALA A 12 -34.23 12.35 28.87
N VAL A 13 -34.83 12.36 27.68
CA VAL A 13 -34.18 11.94 26.44
C VAL A 13 -33.37 13.13 25.94
N ALA A 14 -32.04 13.05 26.06
CA ALA A 14 -31.14 14.02 25.44
C ALA A 14 -30.86 13.58 23.99
N PHE A 15 -31.51 14.24 23.03
CA PHE A 15 -31.06 14.22 21.65
C PHE A 15 -29.87 15.17 21.52
N ALA A 16 -28.66 14.62 21.45
CA ALA A 16 -27.50 15.35 20.97
C ALA A 16 -27.56 15.37 19.44
N SER A 17 -28.21 16.39 18.87
CA SER A 17 -28.03 16.77 17.48
C SER A 17 -26.95 17.84 17.45
N CYS A 18 -25.70 17.43 17.29
CA CYS A 18 -24.62 18.33 16.94
C CYS A 18 -24.54 18.39 15.41
N SER A 19 -25.27 19.34 14.82
CA SER A 19 -24.89 19.93 13.56
C SER A 19 -23.91 21.06 13.89
N ASN A 20 -22.64 20.92 13.53
CA ASN A 20 -21.73 22.06 13.40
C ASN A 20 -20.61 21.67 12.45
N ASP A 21 -20.75 22.11 11.21
CA ASP A 21 -19.66 22.31 10.25
C ASP A 21 -18.72 23.37 10.85
N ASP A 22 -17.58 22.94 11.38
CA ASP A 22 -16.43 23.80 11.64
C ASP A 22 -15.21 23.06 11.09
N ASP A 23 -14.92 23.32 9.81
CA ASP A 23 -13.88 22.73 8.98
C ASP A 23 -12.47 23.28 9.33
N ASN A 24 -12.17 23.36 10.63
CA ASN A 24 -10.93 23.95 11.18
C ASN A 24 -10.03 22.90 11.86
N THR A 25 -10.13 21.64 11.44
CA THR A 25 -9.15 20.62 11.85
C THR A 25 -7.79 20.98 11.25
N PRO A 26 -6.74 21.19 12.07
CA PRO A 26 -5.40 21.46 11.54
C PRO A 26 -4.95 20.32 10.64
N ALA A 27 -4.38 20.64 9.48
CA ALA A 27 -3.82 19.64 8.58
C ALA A 27 -2.75 18.81 9.32
N GLU A 28 -2.86 17.50 9.18
CA GLU A 28 -1.89 16.54 9.68
C GLU A 28 -0.61 16.60 8.83
N PRO A 29 0.57 16.34 9.43
CA PRO A 29 1.81 16.38 8.70
C PRO A 29 1.90 15.26 7.67
N ILE A 30 2.43 15.58 6.49
CA ILE A 30 2.82 14.58 5.49
C ILE A 30 3.96 13.72 6.06
N LEU A 31 3.81 12.41 5.96
CA LEU A 31 4.78 11.43 6.45
C LEU A 31 5.77 11.08 5.34
N THR A 32 7.06 10.95 5.67
CA THR A 32 8.10 10.47 4.75
C THR A 32 8.94 9.44 5.48
N GLU A 33 8.88 8.20 5.01
CA GLU A 33 9.42 7.06 5.74
C GLU A 33 10.12 6.08 4.80
N THR A 34 10.97 5.24 5.37
CA THR A 34 11.61 4.11 4.68
C THR A 34 11.19 2.81 5.34
N VAL A 35 10.59 1.91 4.58
CA VAL A 35 10.37 0.53 4.99
C VAL A 35 11.56 -0.30 4.55
N SER A 36 12.21 -0.96 5.52
CA SER A 36 13.37 -1.83 5.26
C SER A 36 13.02 -3.28 5.54
N ASN A 37 13.55 -4.18 4.72
CA ASN A 37 13.45 -5.64 4.90
C ASN A 37 12.00 -6.16 5.03
N LEU A 38 11.05 -5.62 4.25
CA LEU A 38 9.72 -6.21 4.13
C LEU A 38 9.84 -7.55 3.41
N TYR A 39 9.68 -8.64 4.15
CA TYR A 39 9.74 -9.98 3.59
C TYR A 39 8.48 -10.28 2.75
N ALA A 40 8.67 -10.71 1.50
CA ALA A 40 7.59 -10.96 0.54
C ALA A 40 7.50 -12.46 0.17
N PRO A 41 7.05 -13.32 1.09
CA PRO A 41 7.23 -14.77 1.01
C PRO A 41 6.65 -15.37 -0.28
N GLN A 42 7.40 -16.24 -0.96
CA GLN A 42 6.91 -16.98 -2.11
C GLN A 42 7.24 -18.46 -1.97
N THR A 43 6.31 -19.33 -2.33
CA THR A 43 6.54 -20.76 -2.51
C THR A 43 6.51 -21.14 -3.99
N GLY A 44 7.23 -22.20 -4.36
CA GLY A 44 7.36 -22.65 -5.74
C GLY A 44 8.16 -21.68 -6.64
N GLY A 45 7.82 -21.63 -7.92
CA GLY A 45 8.60 -20.94 -8.95
C GLY A 45 9.64 -21.83 -9.64
N GLN A 46 10.35 -21.28 -10.63
CA GLN A 46 11.33 -22.01 -11.47
C GLN A 46 10.79 -23.30 -12.10
N GLY A 47 9.54 -23.27 -12.57
CA GLY A 47 8.87 -24.42 -13.21
C GLY A 47 7.83 -25.11 -12.31
N GLU A 48 7.84 -24.83 -11.01
CA GLU A 48 6.78 -25.25 -10.09
C GLU A 48 5.71 -24.16 -9.92
N PRO A 49 4.45 -24.52 -9.59
CA PRO A 49 3.39 -23.56 -9.32
C PRO A 49 3.79 -22.54 -8.26
N VAL A 50 3.59 -21.25 -8.56
CA VAL A 50 3.86 -20.15 -7.62
C VAL A 50 2.69 -20.01 -6.65
N GLY A 51 2.99 -19.86 -5.35
CA GLY A 51 2.01 -19.61 -4.30
C GLY A 51 2.62 -18.94 -3.08
N GLY A 52 1.94 -19.02 -1.94
CA GLY A 52 2.31 -18.34 -0.70
C GLY A 52 1.56 -17.02 -0.51
N GLU A 53 1.41 -16.64 0.76
CA GLU A 53 0.71 -15.44 1.19
C GLU A 53 1.39 -14.17 0.67
N PHE A 54 0.60 -13.13 0.42
CA PHE A 54 1.13 -11.79 0.19
C PHE A 54 1.33 -11.06 1.52
N ALA A 55 2.51 -10.48 1.71
CA ALA A 55 2.75 -9.56 2.81
C ALA A 55 2.04 -8.22 2.51
N LYS A 56 0.96 -7.94 3.23
CA LYS A 56 0.14 -6.73 3.08
C LYS A 56 0.73 -5.56 3.87
N PHE A 57 0.67 -4.36 3.32
CA PHE A 57 1.09 -3.11 3.95
C PHE A 57 -0.01 -2.06 3.81
N ASP A 58 -0.18 -1.26 4.85
CA ASP A 58 -1.20 -0.25 5.01
C ASP A 58 -0.52 1.11 5.26
N PHE A 59 -0.76 2.09 4.38
CA PHE A 59 -0.08 3.39 4.45
C PHE A 59 -0.63 4.27 5.58
N GLU A 60 -1.89 4.09 5.94
CA GLU A 60 -2.58 4.72 7.05
C GLU A 60 -1.86 4.42 8.38
N THR A 61 -1.55 3.15 8.64
CA THR A 61 -0.79 2.75 9.83
C THR A 61 0.72 2.77 9.64
N GLY A 62 1.20 2.76 8.39
CA GLY A 62 2.62 2.67 8.06
C GLY A 62 3.23 1.31 8.41
N THR A 63 2.43 0.24 8.46
CA THR A 63 2.88 -1.08 8.94
C THR A 63 2.40 -2.25 8.09
N ILE A 64 3.07 -3.40 8.26
CA ILE A 64 2.57 -4.69 7.75
C ILE A 64 1.34 -5.09 8.56
N THR A 65 0.34 -5.61 7.87
CA THR A 65 -0.98 -5.90 8.43
C THR A 65 -1.43 -7.30 8.06
N THR A 66 -2.18 -7.94 8.95
CA THR A 66 -2.92 -9.17 8.65
C THR A 66 -4.40 -8.89 8.35
N SER A 67 -4.85 -7.63 8.45
CA SER A 67 -6.24 -7.25 8.21
C SER A 67 -6.68 -7.65 6.80
N ASP A 68 -7.88 -8.21 6.68
CA ASP A 68 -8.43 -8.58 5.39
C ASP A 68 -8.83 -7.34 4.57
N THR A 69 -9.13 -6.22 5.22
CA THR A 69 -9.62 -4.98 4.59
C THR A 69 -8.62 -3.85 4.61
N ASP A 70 -7.84 -3.74 5.69
CA ASP A 70 -7.01 -2.56 5.95
C ASP A 70 -5.60 -2.84 5.43
N TRP A 71 -5.47 -2.74 4.11
CA TRP A 71 -4.23 -2.86 3.36
C TRP A 71 -4.36 -2.17 2.00
N ASP A 72 -3.27 -1.58 1.50
CA ASP A 72 -3.25 -0.92 0.20
C ASP A 72 -2.45 -1.68 -0.84
N ILE A 73 -1.26 -2.11 -0.44
CA ILE A 73 -0.27 -2.75 -1.30
C ILE A 73 0.19 -4.05 -0.66
N ALA A 74 0.38 -5.09 -1.46
CA ALA A 74 0.83 -6.39 -0.95
C ALA A 74 1.92 -6.99 -1.83
N PHE A 75 2.88 -7.67 -1.20
CA PHE A 75 4.10 -8.14 -1.84
C PHE A 75 4.23 -9.66 -1.76
N ARG A 76 4.59 -10.29 -2.88
CA ARG A 76 4.96 -11.71 -2.96
C ARG A 76 6.00 -11.96 -4.03
N GLY A 77 7.17 -12.49 -3.67
CA GLY A 77 8.25 -12.64 -4.64
C GLY A 77 8.50 -11.30 -5.32
N THR A 78 8.47 -11.26 -6.66
CA THR A 78 8.56 -9.97 -7.39
C THR A 78 7.22 -9.32 -7.70
N THR A 79 6.11 -9.91 -7.28
CA THR A 79 4.76 -9.45 -7.59
C THR A 79 4.29 -8.44 -6.55
N ILE A 80 3.61 -7.40 -7.02
CA ILE A 80 2.97 -6.38 -6.19
C ILE A 80 1.49 -6.33 -6.57
N ALA A 81 0.64 -6.55 -5.57
CA ALA A 81 -0.81 -6.47 -5.66
C ALA A 81 -1.31 -5.17 -5.04
N ILE A 82 -2.45 -4.67 -5.53
CA ILE A 82 -3.12 -3.46 -5.04
C ILE A 82 -4.51 -3.84 -4.54
N ASN A 83 -4.96 -3.30 -3.40
CA ASN A 83 -6.29 -3.58 -2.84
C ASN A 83 -7.43 -2.86 -3.59
N GLY A 84 -7.53 -3.09 -4.90
CA GLY A 84 -8.61 -2.57 -5.71
C GLY A 84 -8.87 -3.42 -6.93
N GLY A 85 -10.07 -3.30 -7.47
CA GLY A 85 -10.52 -4.07 -8.62
C GLY A 85 -10.83 -5.52 -8.26
N ALA A 86 -10.20 -6.48 -8.94
CA ALA A 86 -10.47 -7.91 -8.76
C ALA A 86 -9.18 -8.73 -8.60
N GLU A 87 -9.29 -9.90 -7.97
CA GLU A 87 -8.20 -10.87 -7.90
C GLU A 87 -7.76 -11.27 -9.31
N THR A 88 -6.45 -11.48 -9.50
CA THR A 88 -5.91 -11.79 -10.83
C THR A 88 -6.00 -13.28 -11.20
N GLY A 89 -6.37 -14.11 -10.23
CA GLY A 89 -6.47 -15.56 -10.38
C GLY A 89 -5.18 -16.33 -10.05
N THR A 90 -4.17 -15.68 -9.47
CA THR A 90 -3.02 -16.38 -8.90
C THR A 90 -3.38 -16.97 -7.53
N ALA A 91 -2.66 -18.02 -7.12
CA ALA A 91 -2.92 -18.70 -5.85
C ALA A 91 -2.76 -17.73 -4.66
N ASP A 92 -3.48 -17.96 -3.56
CA ASP A 92 -3.27 -17.30 -2.27
C ASP A 92 -3.29 -15.75 -2.30
N GLU A 93 -3.97 -15.15 -3.28
CA GLU A 93 -4.17 -13.71 -3.33
C GLU A 93 -5.11 -13.23 -2.20
N PRO A 94 -4.87 -12.05 -1.61
CA PRO A 94 -5.83 -11.42 -0.73
C PRO A 94 -7.05 -10.95 -1.53
N ILE A 95 -8.25 -11.09 -0.98
CA ILE A 95 -9.47 -10.59 -1.63
C ILE A 95 -9.35 -9.08 -1.81
N ARG A 96 -9.62 -8.58 -3.03
CA ARG A 96 -9.71 -7.14 -3.31
C ARG A 96 -11.04 -6.61 -2.76
N ASN A 97 -10.97 -5.76 -1.75
CA ASN A 97 -12.15 -5.19 -1.07
C ASN A 97 -12.04 -3.68 -0.81
N GLY A 98 -10.94 -3.05 -1.19
CA GLY A 98 -10.79 -1.61 -1.25
C GLY A 98 -11.07 -1.03 -2.64
N ASP A 99 -10.96 0.30 -2.74
CA ASP A 99 -10.93 1.04 -4.01
C ASP A 99 -9.52 1.61 -4.28
N VAL A 100 -8.49 0.87 -3.87
CA VAL A 100 -7.09 1.30 -4.02
C VAL A 100 -6.73 1.31 -5.49
N GLY A 101 -5.96 2.30 -5.92
CA GLY A 101 -5.50 2.38 -7.30
C GLY A 101 -4.06 2.86 -7.36
N VAL A 102 -3.37 2.55 -8.46
CA VAL A 102 -1.99 2.94 -8.71
C VAL A 102 -1.84 3.67 -10.04
N ALA A 103 -1.12 4.79 -10.00
CA ALA A 103 -0.58 5.47 -11.16
C ALA A 103 0.95 5.32 -11.16
N ILE A 104 1.54 5.04 -12.33
CA ILE A 104 3.00 4.92 -12.47
C ILE A 104 3.52 6.18 -13.14
N VAL A 105 4.37 6.92 -12.43
CA VAL A 105 4.92 8.20 -12.87
C VAL A 105 6.43 8.06 -13.07
N THR A 106 6.95 8.59 -14.18
CA THR A 106 8.39 8.68 -14.40
C THR A 106 8.96 9.94 -13.73
N GLY A 107 9.92 9.78 -12.83
CA GLY A 107 10.55 10.89 -12.11
C GLY A 107 11.28 10.42 -10.86
N THR A 108 11.77 11.35 -10.04
CA THR A 108 12.27 11.03 -8.70
C THR A 108 11.13 11.11 -7.69
N LEU A 109 11.29 10.48 -6.52
CA LEU A 109 10.30 10.58 -5.44
C LEU A 109 9.99 12.04 -5.09
N ALA A 110 11.02 12.90 -5.05
CA ALA A 110 10.87 14.33 -4.79
C ALA A 110 10.15 15.09 -5.90
N ALA A 111 10.32 14.72 -7.18
CA ALA A 111 9.73 15.45 -8.30
C ALA A 111 8.21 15.20 -8.46
N VAL A 112 7.69 14.11 -7.90
CA VAL A 112 6.26 13.82 -7.90
C VAL A 112 5.61 14.55 -6.72
N ILE A 113 5.18 15.79 -6.93
CA ILE A 113 4.66 16.66 -5.87
C ILE A 113 3.15 16.58 -5.66
N THR A 114 2.40 15.95 -6.57
CA THR A 114 0.95 15.84 -6.47
C THR A 114 0.40 14.58 -7.15
N ALA A 115 -0.73 14.10 -6.64
CA ALA A 115 -1.56 13.07 -7.25
C ALA A 115 -2.65 13.64 -8.20
N ASP A 116 -2.82 14.97 -8.26
CA ASP A 116 -3.83 15.60 -9.10
C ASP A 116 -3.62 15.30 -10.59
N GLY A 117 -4.72 15.05 -11.30
CA GLY A 117 -4.73 14.71 -12.72
C GLY A 117 -4.16 13.32 -13.07
N LEU A 118 -3.74 12.50 -12.10
CA LEU A 118 -3.29 11.14 -12.36
C LEU A 118 -4.45 10.20 -12.66
N SER A 119 -4.20 9.22 -13.53
CA SER A 119 -5.13 8.13 -13.82
C SER A 119 -4.68 6.86 -13.09
N PHE A 120 -5.55 6.33 -12.25
CA PHE A 120 -5.24 5.19 -11.40
C PHE A 120 -5.80 3.90 -12.00
N ASN A 121 -4.97 2.86 -12.04
CA ASN A 121 -5.34 1.51 -12.43
C ASN A 121 -5.49 0.64 -11.19
N GLN A 122 -6.28 -0.42 -11.31
CA GLN A 122 -6.50 -1.42 -10.26
C GLN A 122 -6.15 -2.80 -10.78
N ASP A 123 -6.05 -3.78 -9.88
CA ASP A 123 -5.90 -5.17 -10.30
C ASP A 123 -7.17 -5.64 -11.01
N ALA A 124 -7.02 -6.57 -11.94
CA ALA A 124 -8.10 -7.11 -12.74
C ALA A 124 -7.89 -8.61 -12.99
N ASP A 125 -8.93 -9.27 -13.50
CA ASP A 125 -8.85 -10.66 -13.94
C ASP A 125 -7.62 -10.87 -14.85
N ALA A 126 -6.77 -11.81 -14.48
CA ALA A 126 -5.49 -12.14 -15.14
C ALA A 126 -4.45 -11.00 -15.25
N ALA A 127 -4.62 -9.86 -14.58
CA ALA A 127 -3.71 -8.72 -14.71
C ALA A 127 -3.53 -7.92 -13.41
N PHE A 128 -2.29 -7.82 -12.93
CA PHE A 128 -1.92 -6.87 -11.88
C PHE A 128 -1.82 -5.44 -12.45
N ALA A 129 -2.22 -4.44 -11.68
CA ALA A 129 -2.07 -3.02 -12.01
C ALA A 129 -0.60 -2.63 -12.17
N ILE A 130 0.27 -3.22 -11.33
CA ILE A 130 1.72 -3.19 -11.49
C ILE A 130 2.11 -4.48 -12.23
N ALA A 131 2.34 -4.37 -13.53
CA ALA A 131 2.63 -5.51 -14.39
C ALA A 131 3.82 -6.35 -13.88
N THR A 132 3.74 -7.66 -14.02
CA THR A 132 4.83 -8.58 -13.62
C THR A 132 5.86 -8.78 -14.73
N GLY A 133 7.01 -9.34 -14.36
CA GLY A 133 8.10 -9.65 -15.28
C GLY A 133 9.07 -8.49 -15.53
N SER A 134 10.29 -8.85 -15.96
CA SER A 134 11.37 -7.90 -16.25
C SER A 134 10.91 -6.80 -17.21
N ASP A 135 11.31 -5.57 -16.92
CA ASP A 135 11.10 -4.36 -17.73
C ASP A 135 9.66 -3.87 -17.85
N ASN A 136 8.68 -4.57 -17.26
CA ASN A 136 7.28 -4.16 -17.30
C ASN A 136 6.91 -3.32 -16.06
N GLY A 137 6.95 -3.95 -14.88
CA GLY A 137 6.55 -3.34 -13.61
C GLY A 137 7.63 -2.48 -12.99
N TRP A 138 8.14 -2.95 -11.86
CA TRP A 138 9.07 -2.20 -11.03
C TRP A 138 10.54 -2.60 -11.18
N TYR A 139 10.87 -3.70 -11.87
CA TYR A 139 12.22 -4.25 -11.90
C TYR A 139 12.71 -4.69 -13.29
N ASN A 140 14.04 -4.73 -13.45
CA ASN A 140 14.75 -5.45 -14.49
C ASN A 140 15.40 -6.70 -13.89
N TYR A 141 15.43 -7.78 -14.65
CA TYR A 141 16.19 -8.99 -14.34
C TYR A 141 17.31 -9.19 -15.34
N ALA A 142 18.55 -9.22 -14.85
CA ALA A 142 19.75 -9.26 -15.69
C ALA A 142 19.93 -10.59 -16.45
N GLY A 143 19.29 -11.68 -16.00
CA GLY A 143 19.49 -13.01 -16.54
C GLY A 143 20.90 -13.59 -16.29
N PRO A 144 21.25 -14.72 -16.93
CA PRO A 144 22.57 -15.32 -16.76
C PRO A 144 23.70 -14.40 -17.23
N PRO A 145 24.86 -14.37 -16.53
CA PRO A 145 25.20 -15.21 -15.40
C PRO A 145 24.87 -14.63 -14.02
N SER A 146 24.43 -13.37 -13.91
CA SER A 146 24.33 -12.67 -12.61
C SER A 146 22.98 -12.86 -11.92
N HIS A 147 21.88 -13.03 -12.68
CA HIS A 147 20.52 -13.23 -12.17
C HIS A 147 20.01 -12.12 -11.24
N VAL A 148 20.64 -10.95 -11.28
CA VAL A 148 20.32 -9.82 -10.39
C VAL A 148 18.97 -9.20 -10.78
N ILE A 149 18.16 -8.87 -9.78
CA ILE A 149 16.89 -8.14 -9.90
C ILE A 149 17.11 -6.72 -9.38
N THR A 150 16.95 -5.72 -10.23
CA THR A 150 17.15 -4.30 -9.87
C THR A 150 15.90 -3.48 -10.10
N PRO A 151 15.53 -2.57 -9.18
CA PRO A 151 14.43 -1.64 -9.44
C PRO A 151 14.73 -0.81 -10.70
N ILE A 152 13.70 -0.54 -11.51
CA ILE A 152 13.81 0.34 -12.67
C ILE A 152 13.91 1.78 -12.17
N PRO A 153 15.01 2.50 -12.44
CA PRO A 153 15.18 3.86 -11.94
C PRO A 153 14.07 4.80 -12.43
N GLY A 154 13.65 5.67 -11.52
CA GLY A 154 12.69 6.73 -11.83
C GLY A 154 11.24 6.26 -12.01
N LYS A 155 10.88 5.07 -11.52
CA LYS A 155 9.47 4.63 -11.44
C LYS A 155 8.91 4.92 -10.06
N ILE A 156 7.98 5.87 -9.99
CA ILE A 156 7.24 6.21 -8.78
C ILE A 156 5.82 5.66 -8.88
N PHE A 157 5.41 4.91 -7.87
CA PHE A 157 4.06 4.37 -7.75
C PHE A 157 3.25 5.31 -6.87
N VAL A 158 2.34 6.06 -7.46
CA VAL A 158 1.39 6.88 -6.72
C VAL A 158 0.16 6.04 -6.42
N ILE A 159 -0.13 5.84 -5.16
CA ILE A 159 -1.20 4.99 -4.64
C ILE A 159 -2.31 5.88 -4.10
N ARG A 160 -3.54 5.68 -4.57
CA ARG A 160 -4.74 6.12 -3.86
C ARG A 160 -5.09 5.02 -2.87
N THR A 161 -5.04 5.31 -1.57
CA THR A 161 -5.20 4.32 -0.48
C THR A 161 -6.65 3.93 -0.23
N THR A 162 -6.88 2.98 0.68
CA THR A 162 -8.22 2.50 1.06
C THR A 162 -9.10 3.60 1.65
N GLU A 163 -8.50 4.58 2.34
CA GLU A 163 -9.19 5.76 2.87
C GLU A 163 -9.38 6.89 1.83
N GLY A 164 -8.86 6.72 0.62
CA GLY A 164 -8.93 7.71 -0.46
C GLY A 164 -7.87 8.81 -0.38
N ASN A 165 -6.92 8.67 0.55
CA ASN A 165 -5.71 9.49 0.65
C ASN A 165 -4.66 9.04 -0.39
N TYR A 166 -3.50 9.70 -0.41
CA TYR A 166 -2.46 9.39 -1.39
C TYR A 166 -1.10 9.10 -0.75
N ALA A 167 -0.45 8.05 -1.26
CA ALA A 167 0.94 7.76 -1.03
C ALA A 167 1.72 7.78 -2.35
N LYS A 168 3.03 8.01 -2.31
CA LYS A 168 3.96 7.74 -3.42
C LYS A 168 5.10 6.86 -2.94
N VAL A 169 5.48 5.88 -3.75
CA VAL A 169 6.45 4.84 -3.39
C VAL A 169 7.57 4.76 -4.41
N GLU A 170 8.81 4.66 -3.93
CA GLU A 170 10.01 4.34 -4.71
C GLU A 170 10.64 3.07 -4.15
N ILE A 171 10.74 2.02 -4.98
CA ILE A 171 11.36 0.76 -4.58
C ILE A 171 12.87 0.89 -4.70
N ILE A 172 13.58 0.57 -3.62
CA ILE A 172 15.04 0.74 -3.49
C ILE A 172 15.78 -0.58 -3.64
N SER A 173 15.26 -1.67 -3.08
CA SER A 173 15.92 -2.98 -3.15
C SER A 173 14.92 -4.14 -3.08
N TYR A 174 15.35 -5.28 -3.64
CA TYR A 174 14.73 -6.60 -3.52
C TYR A 174 15.48 -7.57 -2.59
N TYR A 175 16.66 -7.14 -2.16
CA TYR A 175 17.59 -7.91 -1.35
C TYR A 175 17.61 -7.39 0.08
N GLU A 176 17.74 -8.31 1.03
CA GLU A 176 17.80 -8.00 2.46
C GLU A 176 18.96 -7.04 2.74
N ASN A 177 18.69 -6.01 3.54
CA ASN A 177 19.58 -4.92 3.94
C ASN A 177 19.99 -3.97 2.80
N ALA A 178 19.34 -4.05 1.63
CA ALA A 178 19.56 -3.16 0.50
C ALA A 178 21.05 -2.96 0.13
N PRO A 179 21.79 -4.04 -0.20
CA PRO A 179 23.17 -3.92 -0.64
C PRO A 179 23.28 -3.03 -1.88
N ALA A 180 24.29 -2.17 -1.91
CA ALA A 180 24.54 -1.28 -3.05
C ALA A 180 24.86 -2.04 -4.33
N GLU A 181 25.49 -3.21 -4.20
CA GLU A 181 25.87 -4.11 -5.29
C GLU A 181 25.33 -5.51 -4.96
N PRO A 182 24.06 -5.80 -5.29
CA PRO A 182 23.44 -7.08 -4.92
C PRO A 182 24.03 -8.27 -5.67
N ASP A 183 24.20 -9.38 -4.96
CA ASP A 183 24.57 -10.69 -5.49
C ASP A 183 23.39 -11.66 -5.33
N ALA A 184 22.78 -12.06 -6.45
CA ALA A 184 21.61 -12.94 -6.46
C ALA A 184 21.86 -14.35 -5.89
N PHE A 185 23.11 -14.75 -5.69
CA PHE A 185 23.49 -16.05 -5.14
C PHE A 185 23.91 -16.00 -3.67
N ALA A 186 24.12 -14.80 -3.11
CA ALA A 186 24.59 -14.62 -1.74
C ALA A 186 23.61 -13.82 -0.87
N ASP A 187 22.96 -12.80 -1.45
CA ASP A 187 22.05 -11.93 -0.72
C ASP A 187 20.66 -12.54 -0.62
N ALA A 188 20.06 -12.44 0.57
CA ALA A 188 18.76 -13.02 0.83
C ALA A 188 17.65 -12.27 0.05
N THR A 189 16.74 -13.05 -0.52
CA THR A 189 15.52 -12.60 -1.20
C THR A 189 14.35 -13.46 -0.73
N PRO A 190 13.09 -13.03 -0.86
CA PRO A 190 12.61 -11.72 -1.34
C PRO A 190 12.39 -10.70 -0.20
N TYR A 191 13.16 -9.61 -0.17
CA TYR A 191 13.03 -8.55 0.83
C TYR A 191 12.95 -7.17 0.18
N PHE A 192 11.80 -6.51 0.28
CA PHE A 192 11.63 -5.16 -0.23
C PHE A 192 12.20 -4.13 0.74
N THR A 193 12.92 -3.16 0.18
CA THR A 193 13.17 -1.86 0.80
C THR A 193 12.59 -0.79 -0.10
N PHE A 194 11.79 0.12 0.45
CA PHE A 194 11.18 1.21 -0.31
C PHE A 194 11.06 2.47 0.54
N ASN A 195 11.11 3.61 -0.15
CA ASN A 195 10.75 4.90 0.43
C ASN A 195 9.29 5.19 0.10
N TYR A 196 8.56 5.82 1.01
CA TYR A 196 7.25 6.36 0.70
C TYR A 196 7.02 7.74 1.32
N VAL A 197 6.12 8.49 0.70
CA VAL A 197 5.53 9.71 1.24
C VAL A 197 4.02 9.51 1.30
N TYR A 198 3.39 9.80 2.43
CA TYR A 198 1.94 9.66 2.62
C TYR A 198 1.33 10.96 3.11
N ASN A 199 0.25 11.40 2.46
CA ASN A 199 -0.55 12.53 2.91
C ASN A 199 -1.83 12.01 3.60
N PRO A 200 -1.95 12.14 4.93
CA PRO A 200 -3.12 11.67 5.68
C PRO A 200 -4.36 12.58 5.56
N ASN A 201 -4.25 13.74 4.91
CA ASN A 201 -5.32 14.72 4.85
C ASN A 201 -6.34 14.38 3.76
N THR A 202 -7.57 14.05 4.17
CA THR A 202 -8.66 13.70 3.26
C THR A 202 -8.91 14.78 2.21
N GLY A 203 -8.90 14.37 0.95
CA GLY A 203 -9.16 15.26 -0.20
C GLY A 203 -7.95 16.03 -0.69
N GLU A 204 -6.83 16.00 0.04
CA GLU A 204 -5.58 16.63 -0.38
C GLU A 204 -4.80 15.72 -1.34
N THR A 205 -4.24 16.33 -2.39
CA THR A 205 -3.44 15.61 -3.40
C THR A 205 -1.96 15.99 -3.37
N SER A 206 -1.57 16.94 -2.52
CA SER A 206 -0.18 17.40 -2.39
C SER A 206 0.69 16.36 -1.67
N PHE A 207 1.97 16.29 -2.05
CA PHE A 207 3.01 15.58 -1.30
C PHE A 207 4.02 16.54 -0.65
N GLU A 208 3.67 17.81 -0.56
CA GLU A 208 4.44 18.91 0.05
C GLU A 208 3.55 19.79 0.94
#